data_AF-A0A6A7Y7S6-F1
#
_entry.id   AF-A0A6A7Y7S6-F1
#
_cell.length_a   1.000
_cell.length_b   1.000
_cell.length_c   1.000
_cell.angle_alpha   90.00
_cell.angle_beta   90.00
_cell.angle_gamma   90.00
#
_symmetry.space_group_name_H-M   'P 1'
#
loop_
_entity.id
_entity.type
_entity.pdbx_description
1 polymer ?
#
loop_
_entity_poly.entity_id
_entity_poly.type
_entity_poly.pdbx_seq_one_letter_code
_entity_poly.pdbx_strand_id
1 'polypeptide(L)'
;MANGERKDYPISMRLPDADVAMIDRAASLRGRSRTDFVREAAVRAAEEAILENRLIRMSEDGFDAFLDAVARPAAPVAEMVDLAERPAPWEPGYRAER
;
A
#
# COMPACT_ATOMS: atom_id res chain seq x y z
N MET A 1 -0.58 28.76 3.02
CA MET A 1 -0.41 27.33 2.69
C MET A 1 1.00 26.94 3.14
N ALA A 2 1.14 26.30 4.30
CA ALA A 2 2.45 25.93 4.83
C ALA A 2 3.03 24.80 3.96
N ASN A 3 4.07 25.13 3.18
CA ASN A 3 4.83 24.17 2.41
C ASN A 3 5.64 23.32 3.40
N GLY A 4 5.11 22.17 3.79
CA GLY A 4 5.82 21.23 4.66
C GLY A 4 7.20 20.96 4.08
N GLU A 5 8.26 21.25 4.83
CA GLU A 5 9.63 21.04 4.41
C GLU A 5 9.79 19.60 3.93
N ARG A 6 10.12 19.42 2.64
CA ARG A 6 10.56 18.12 2.13
C ARG A 6 11.88 17.81 2.80
N LYS A 7 11.82 17.00 3.86
CA LYS A 7 13.02 16.48 4.54
C LYS A 7 13.56 15.35 3.68
N ASP A 8 14.58 15.66 2.88
CA ASP A 8 15.36 14.67 2.17
C ASP A 8 16.27 13.94 3.18
N TYR A 9 16.20 12.60 3.20
CA TYR A 9 17.01 11.77 4.08
C TYR A 9 18.16 11.14 3.28
N PRO A 10 19.44 11.33 3.68
CA PRO A 10 20.56 10.74 2.98
C PRO A 10 20.58 9.22 3.20
N ILE A 11 20.80 8.46 2.11
CA ILE A 11 21.00 7.01 2.15
C ILE A 11 22.44 6.73 1.72
N SER A 12 23.23 6.13 2.61
CA SER A 12 24.58 5.67 2.31
C SER A 12 24.60 4.15 2.20
N MET A 13 25.22 3.64 1.13
CA MET A 13 25.39 2.19 0.90
C MET A 13 26.74 1.93 0.22
N ARG A 14 27.25 0.71 0.41
CA ARG A 14 28.45 0.22 -0.30
C ARG A 14 28.02 -0.78 -1.35
N LEU A 15 28.55 -0.63 -2.55
CA LEU A 15 28.28 -1.51 -3.69
C LEU A 15 29.62 -1.99 -4.25
N PRO A 16 29.71 -3.25 -4.73
CA PRO A 16 30.83 -3.72 -5.52
C PRO A 16 31.05 -2.86 -6.77
N ASP A 17 32.31 -2.71 -7.20
CA ASP A 17 32.64 -1.89 -8.37
C ASP A 17 31.91 -2.32 -9.66
N ALA A 18 31.71 -3.64 -9.82
CA ALA A 18 30.97 -4.19 -10.94
C ALA A 18 29.51 -3.72 -10.97
N ASP A 19 28.85 -3.66 -9.80
CA ASP A 19 27.46 -3.22 -9.68
C ASP A 19 27.35 -1.72 -9.98
N VAL A 20 28.28 -0.92 -9.46
CA VAL A 20 28.34 0.53 -9.75
C VAL A 20 28.50 0.78 -11.25
N ALA A 21 29.42 0.06 -11.91
CA ALA A 21 29.63 0.19 -13.35
C ALA A 21 28.38 -0.20 -14.16
N MET A 22 27.66 -1.24 -13.73
CA MET A 22 26.41 -1.65 -14.37
C MET A 22 25.31 -0.59 -14.20
N ILE A 23 25.17 -0.03 -13.00
CA ILE A 23 24.21 1.04 -12.69
C ILE A 23 24.51 2.29 -13.53
N ASP A 24 25.78 2.69 -13.63
CA ASP A 24 26.19 3.86 -14.41
C ASP A 24 25.85 3.72 -15.89
N ARG A 25 26.10 2.53 -16.45
CA ARG A 25 25.74 2.22 -17.83
C ARG A 25 24.22 2.32 -18.01
N ALA A 26 23.43 1.76 -17.09
CA ALA A 26 21.97 1.80 -17.17
C ALA A 26 21.41 3.22 -17.03
N ALA A 27 21.96 4.01 -16.10
CA ALA A 27 21.60 5.42 -15.91
C ALA A 27 21.92 6.24 -17.16
N SER A 28 23.11 6.03 -17.74
CA SER A 28 23.57 6.68 -18.97
C SER A 28 22.67 6.36 -20.15
N LEU A 29 22.27 5.09 -20.33
CA LEU A 29 21.33 4.68 -21.38
C LEU A 29 19.94 5.34 -21.24
N ARG A 30 19.55 5.74 -20.02
CA ARG A 30 18.30 6.45 -19.76
C ARG A 30 18.46 7.97 -19.68
N GLY A 31 19.67 8.50 -19.88
CA GLY A 31 19.97 9.92 -19.78
C GLY A 31 19.72 10.51 -18.38
N ARG A 32 19.87 9.71 -17.32
CA ARG A 32 19.67 10.14 -15.92
C ARG A 32 20.96 10.06 -15.12
N SER A 33 21.03 10.80 -14.01
CA SER A 33 22.13 10.67 -13.07
C SER A 33 22.08 9.31 -12.34
N ARG A 34 23.22 8.84 -11.84
CA ARG A 34 23.30 7.62 -11.01
C ARG A 34 22.32 7.70 -9.84
N THR A 35 22.31 8.84 -9.14
CA THR A 35 21.46 9.07 -7.96
C THR A 35 19.98 8.98 -8.30
N ASP A 36 19.55 9.63 -9.39
CA ASP A 36 18.14 9.59 -9.81
C ASP A 36 17.72 8.19 -10.23
N PHE A 37 18.58 7.49 -10.98
CA PHE A 37 18.32 6.13 -11.42
C PHE A 37 18.16 5.17 -10.23
N VAL A 38 19.08 5.23 -9.25
CA VAL A 38 19.03 4.39 -8.05
C VAL A 38 17.80 4.73 -7.19
N ARG A 39 17.50 6.03 -7.01
CA ARG A 39 16.32 6.48 -6.27
C ARG A 39 15.03 5.92 -6.88
N GLU A 40 14.86 6.04 -8.19
CA GLU A 40 13.66 5.56 -8.86
C GLU A 40 13.55 4.03 -8.86
N ALA A 41 14.68 3.33 -9.04
CA ALA A 41 14.71 1.89 -8.95
C ALA A 41 14.31 1.40 -7.55
N ALA A 42 14.83 2.05 -6.51
CA ALA A 42 14.52 1.72 -5.12
C ALA A 42 13.04 1.97 -4.78
N VAL A 43 12.48 3.10 -5.21
CA VAL A 43 11.05 3.40 -5.00
C VAL A 43 10.17 2.39 -5.72
N ARG A 44 10.47 2.07 -6.99
CA ARG A 44 9.69 1.08 -7.74
C ARG A 44 9.73 -0.30 -7.08
N ALA A 45 10.90 -0.75 -6.63
CA ALA A 45 11.05 -2.03 -5.94
C ALA A 45 10.28 -2.04 -4.61
N ALA A 46 10.26 -0.92 -3.88
CA ALA A 46 9.49 -0.80 -2.65
C ALA A 46 7.97 -0.84 -2.92
N GLU A 47 7.49 -0.15 -3.96
CA GLU A 47 6.08 -0.19 -4.38
C GLU A 47 5.65 -1.61 -4.76
N GLU A 48 6.45 -2.32 -5.55
CA GLU A 48 6.21 -3.71 -5.93
C GLU A 48 6.11 -4.62 -4.69
N ALA A 49 7.07 -4.52 -3.76
CA ALA A 49 7.04 -5.30 -2.52
C ALA A 49 5.81 -5.00 -1.64
N ILE A 50 5.34 -3.74 -1.60
CA ILE A 50 4.12 -3.38 -0.88
C ILE A 50 2.89 -4.02 -1.54
N LEU A 51 2.85 -4.03 -2.87
CA LEU A 51 1.73 -4.60 -3.62
C LEU A 51 1.70 -6.13 -3.54
N GLU A 52 2.84 -6.80 -3.50
CA GLU A 52 2.94 -8.25 -3.31
C GLU A 52 2.25 -8.72 -2.01
N ASN A 53 2.30 -7.91 -0.94
CA ASN A 53 1.69 -8.24 0.34
C ASN A 53 0.17 -7.92 0.43
N ARG A 54 -0.43 -7.35 -0.62
CA ARG A 54 -1.88 -7.10 -0.70
C ARG A 54 -2.61 -8.12 -1.57
N LEU A 55 -1.91 -9.11 -2.10
CA LEU A 55 -2.48 -10.14 -2.97
C LEU A 55 -3.15 -11.23 -2.12
N ILE A 56 -4.48 -11.24 -2.09
CA ILE A 56 -5.25 -12.37 -1.56
C ILE A 56 -5.20 -13.47 -2.62
N ARG A 57 -4.34 -14.47 -2.40
CA ARG A 57 -4.31 -15.67 -3.25
C ARG A 57 -5.44 -16.60 -2.84
N MET A 58 -6.21 -17.05 -3.82
CA MET A 58 -7.29 -18.03 -3.64
C MET A 58 -7.24 -19.05 -4.78
N SER A 59 -7.73 -20.26 -4.51
CA SER A 59 -7.98 -21.26 -5.56
C SER A 59 -9.10 -20.80 -6.48
N GLU A 60 -9.24 -21.42 -7.64
CA GLU A 60 -10.36 -21.16 -8.57
C GLU A 60 -11.71 -21.33 -7.86
N ASP A 61 -11.93 -22.46 -7.18
CA ASP A 61 -13.13 -22.69 -6.37
C ASP A 61 -13.37 -21.60 -5.30
N GLY A 62 -12.29 -21.10 -4.68
CA GLY A 62 -12.37 -20.05 -3.67
C GLY A 62 -12.73 -18.69 -4.27
N PHE A 63 -12.28 -18.43 -5.49
CA PHE A 63 -12.63 -17.23 -6.25
C PHE A 63 -14.09 -17.26 -6.71
N ASP A 64 -14.57 -18.40 -7.20
CA ASP A 64 -15.98 -18.58 -7.58
C ASP A 64 -16.91 -18.39 -6.38
N ALA A 65 -16.59 -19.03 -5.24
CA ALA A 65 -17.35 -18.85 -4.01
C ALA A 65 -17.35 -17.40 -3.51
N PHE A 66 -16.23 -16.69 -3.67
CA PHE A 66 -16.13 -15.27 -3.36
C PHE A 66 -17.01 -14.42 -4.27
N LEU A 67 -16.97 -14.64 -5.59
CA LEU A 67 -17.81 -13.92 -6.54
C LEU A 67 -19.30 -14.13 -6.27
N ASP A 68 -19.70 -15.38 -5.99
CA ASP A 68 -21.08 -15.71 -5.63
C ASP A 68 -21.53 -14.99 -4.35
N ALA A 69 -20.64 -14.87 -3.37
CA ALA A 69 -20.93 -14.15 -2.13
C ALA A 69 -21.08 -12.63 -2.36
N VAL A 70 -20.23 -12.03 -3.21
CA VAL A 70 -20.26 -10.60 -3.52
C VAL A 70 -21.44 -10.21 -4.41
N ALA A 71 -21.83 -11.07 -5.35
CA ALA A 71 -22.94 -10.82 -6.27
C ALA A 71 -24.32 -10.96 -5.60
N ARG A 72 -24.39 -11.66 -4.47
CA ARG A 72 -25.65 -11.86 -3.73
C ARG A 72 -26.09 -10.55 -3.07
N PRO A 73 -27.41 -10.23 -3.08
CA PRO A 73 -27.93 -9.14 -2.28
C PRO A 73 -27.53 -9.28 -0.81
N ALA A 74 -27.12 -8.17 -0.20
CA ALA A 74 -26.76 -8.17 1.21
C ALA A 74 -27.96 -8.60 2.06
N ALA A 75 -27.80 -9.67 2.83
CA ALA A 75 -28.78 -10.08 3.82
C ALA A 75 -28.46 -9.38 5.15
N PRO A 76 -29.46 -8.76 5.81
CA PRO A 76 -29.22 -8.12 7.10
C PRO A 76 -28.87 -9.18 8.15
N VAL A 77 -27.79 -8.93 8.88
CA VAL A 77 -27.43 -9.68 10.09
C VAL A 77 -27.87 -8.83 11.27
N ALA A 78 -28.74 -9.36 12.13
CA ALA A 78 -29.40 -8.60 13.20
C ALA A 78 -28.39 -7.83 14.06
N GLU A 79 -27.30 -8.48 14.45
CA GLU A 79 -26.25 -7.88 15.26
C GLU A 79 -25.49 -6.76 14.54
N MET A 80 -25.37 -6.84 13.21
CA MET A 80 -24.76 -5.77 12.41
C MET A 80 -25.70 -4.58 12.24
N VAL A 81 -27.01 -4.83 12.12
CA VAL A 81 -28.03 -3.78 12.09
C VAL A 81 -28.05 -3.05 13.43
N ASP A 82 -28.13 -3.79 14.54
CA ASP A 82 -28.09 -3.23 15.90
C ASP A 82 -26.81 -2.41 16.16
N LEU A 83 -25.67 -2.86 15.61
CA LEU A 83 -24.42 -2.11 15.68
C LEU A 83 -24.46 -0.82 14.86
N ALA A 84 -25.01 -0.88 13.64
CA ALA A 84 -25.09 0.28 12.74
C ALA A 84 -26.07 1.35 13.25
N GLU A 85 -27.12 0.95 13.97
CA GLU A 85 -28.09 1.86 14.58
C GLU A 85 -27.60 2.47 15.91
N ARG A 86 -26.52 1.92 16.50
CA ARG A 86 -25.97 2.42 17.76
C ARG A 86 -25.34 3.81 17.55
N PRO A 87 -25.68 4.81 18.38
CA PRO A 87 -25.06 6.12 18.29
C PRO A 87 -23.55 5.99 18.45
N ALA A 88 -22.82 6.65 17.56
CA ALA A 88 -21.38 6.56 17.56
C ALA A 88 -20.80 7.23 18.84
N PRO A 89 -19.69 6.74 19.39
CA PRO A 89 -19.12 7.27 20.64
C PRO A 89 -18.75 8.76 20.62
N TRP A 90 -18.67 9.36 19.43
CA TRP A 90 -18.36 10.78 19.22
C TRP A 90 -19.60 11.64 18.93
N GLU A 91 -20.81 11.07 18.94
CA GLU A 91 -22.04 11.82 18.70
C GLU A 91 -22.52 12.57 19.96
N PRO A 92 -23.05 13.80 19.80
CA PRO A 92 -23.60 14.56 20.92
C PRO A 92 -24.75 13.80 21.60
N GLY A 93 -24.56 13.41 22.86
CA GLY A 93 -25.58 12.69 23.64
C GLY A 93 -25.31 11.19 23.82
N TYR A 94 -24.24 10.65 23.25
CA TYR A 94 -23.80 9.28 23.54
C TYR A 94 -23.55 9.09 25.05
N ARG A 95 -24.23 8.11 25.65
CA ARG A 95 -23.96 7.62 27.00
C ARG A 95 -23.64 6.14 26.89
N ALA A 96 -22.44 5.74 27.30
CA ALA A 96 -22.10 4.33 27.40
C ALA A 96 -22.97 3.69 28.49
N GLU A 97 -23.93 2.85 28.09
CA GLU A 97 -24.62 1.96 29.02
C GLU A 97 -23.59 0.92 29.50
N ARG A 98 -23.44 0.82 30.83
CA ARG A 98 -22.42 0.02 31.51
C ARG A 98 -23.01 -1.26 32.07
#